data_AF-A0A132MQL8-F1
#
_entry.id   AF-A0A132MQL8-F1
#
_cell.length_a   1.000
_cell.length_b   1.000
_cell.length_c   1.000
_cell.angle_alpha   90.00
_cell.angle_beta   90.00
_cell.angle_gamma   90.00
#
_symmetry.space_group_name_H-M   'P 1'
#
loop_
_entity.id
_entity.type
_entity.pdbx_description
1 polymer ?
#
loop_
_entity_poly.entity_id
_entity_poly.type
_entity_poly.pdbx_seq_one_letter_code
_entity_poly.pdbx_strand_id
1 'polypeptide(L)'
;MRTGLIGERGWMATTVMAGVAAPCSARPCVTGTPRFHELGLPRFDELAFTGHDVADTPFVERAERRASPANLPEPPREDLLFAAVRPGR
;
A
#
# COMPACT_ATOMS: atom_id res chain seq x y z
N MET A 1 5.53 -0.10 11.97
CA MET A 1 6.70 -0.71 11.29
C MET A 1 7.03 0.08 10.03
N ARG A 2 8.31 0.25 9.68
CA ARG A 2 8.73 0.93 8.43
C ARG A 2 9.30 -0.08 7.44
N THR A 3 8.90 0.03 6.18
CA THR A 3 9.37 -0.83 5.07
C THR A 3 9.70 0.03 3.85
N GLY A 4 10.83 -0.27 3.20
CA GLY A 4 11.21 0.32 1.92
C GLY A 4 10.84 -0.58 0.74
N LEU A 5 10.31 0.00 -0.33
CA LEU A 5 10.01 -0.68 -1.59
C LEU A 5 11.00 -0.24 -2.68
N ILE A 6 11.63 -1.19 -3.35
CA ILE A 6 12.40 -0.93 -4.57
C ILE A 6 11.45 -1.05 -5.76
N GLY A 7 11.40 -0.01 -6.60
CA GLY A 7 10.38 0.14 -7.63
C GLY A 7 9.02 0.51 -7.03
N GLU A 8 8.96 1.52 -6.15
CA GLU A 8 7.72 1.94 -5.47
C GLU A 8 6.61 2.40 -6.42
N ARG A 9 6.97 2.69 -7.68
CA ARG A 9 6.04 3.10 -8.72
C ARG A 9 5.66 1.92 -9.62
N GLY A 10 6.13 0.71 -9.30
CA GLY A 10 5.78 -0.55 -9.95
C GLY A 10 4.39 -1.05 -9.55
N TRP A 11 3.83 -1.98 -10.35
CA TRP A 11 2.46 -2.50 -10.14
C TRP A 11 2.27 -3.08 -8.74
N MET A 12 3.23 -3.88 -8.30
CA MET A 12 3.14 -4.56 -7.01
C MET A 12 3.20 -3.59 -5.84
N ALA A 13 4.08 -2.59 -5.90
CA ALA A 13 4.19 -1.57 -4.86
C ALA A 13 2.89 -0.77 -4.72
N THR A 14 2.33 -0.29 -5.84
CA THR A 14 1.04 0.40 -5.83
C THR A 14 -0.08 -0.49 -5.28
N THR A 15 -0.14 -1.76 -5.69
CA THR A 15 -1.16 -2.71 -5.23
C THR A 15 -1.07 -2.97 -3.73
N VAL A 16 0.14 -3.17 -3.20
CA VAL A 16 0.36 -3.40 -1.75
C VAL A 16 -0.04 -2.16 -0.95
N MET A 17 0.44 -0.98 -1.34
CA MET A 17 0.12 0.25 -0.60
C MET A 17 -1.37 0.59 -0.66
N ALA A 18 -2.02 0.40 -1.81
CA ALA A 18 -3.47 0.53 -1.94
C ALA A 18 -4.24 -0.50 -1.09
N GLY A 19 -3.80 -1.76 -1.08
CA GLY A 19 -4.39 -2.81 -0.26
C GLY A 19 -4.27 -2.54 1.25
N VAL A 20 -3.14 -1.97 1.70
CA VAL A 20 -2.96 -1.57 3.11
C VAL A 20 -3.87 -0.40 3.49
N ALA A 21 -4.09 0.55 2.57
CA ALA A 21 -5.01 1.66 2.77
C ALA A 21 -6.50 1.25 2.70
N ALA A 22 -6.82 0.10 2.10
CA ALA A 22 -8.19 -0.38 1.94
C ALA A 22 -8.81 -0.88 3.27
N PRO A 23 -10.15 -0.94 3.38
CA PRO A 23 -10.83 -1.50 4.56
C PRO A 23 -10.42 -2.93 4.89
N CYS A 24 -10.43 -3.32 6.18
CA CYS A 24 -10.08 -4.68 6.63
C CYS A 24 -10.89 -5.79 5.93
N SER A 25 -12.18 -5.56 5.70
CA SER A 25 -13.07 -6.54 5.07
C SER A 25 -12.74 -6.85 3.61
N ALA A 26 -11.92 -6.01 2.95
CA ALA A 26 -11.57 -6.14 1.54
C ALA A 26 -10.17 -6.75 1.30
N ARG A 27 -9.47 -7.20 2.35
CA ARG A 27 -8.06 -7.63 2.26
C ARG A 27 -7.91 -9.16 2.36
N PRO A 28 -7.57 -9.87 1.27
CA PRO A 28 -7.17 -11.27 1.36
C PRO A 28 -5.72 -11.37 1.86
N CYS A 29 -5.52 -11.22 3.18
CA CYS A 29 -4.19 -11.31 3.79
C CYS A 29 -4.09 -12.49 4.76
N VAL A 30 -3.11 -13.36 4.56
CA VAL A 30 -2.87 -14.54 5.41
C VAL A 30 -2.65 -14.16 6.86
N THR A 31 -1.87 -13.10 7.12
CA THR A 31 -1.60 -12.59 8.47
C THR A 31 -2.80 -11.87 9.10
N GLY A 32 -3.85 -11.58 8.31
CA GLY A 32 -5.13 -11.08 8.82
C GLY A 32 -6.08 -12.17 9.31
N THR A 33 -5.69 -13.46 9.24
CA THR A 33 -6.52 -14.56 9.74
C THR A 33 -6.35 -14.74 11.26
N PRO A 34 -7.37 -15.28 11.98
CA PRO A 34 -7.33 -15.42 13.44
C PRO A 34 -6.10 -16.15 13.99
N ARG A 35 -5.54 -17.08 13.20
CA ARG A 35 -4.32 -17.84 13.54
C ARG A 35 -3.11 -16.95 13.85
N PHE A 36 -3.06 -15.72 13.33
CA PHE A 36 -1.91 -14.82 13.48
C PHE A 36 -2.15 -13.68 14.49
N HIS A 37 -3.35 -13.58 15.09
CA HIS A 37 -3.69 -12.46 15.98
C HIS A 37 -2.86 -12.40 17.27
N GLU A 38 -2.40 -13.56 17.77
CA GLU A 38 -1.63 -13.64 19.02
C GLU A 38 -0.12 -13.42 18.81
N LEU A 39 0.34 -13.26 17.56
CA LEU A 39 1.76 -13.17 17.23
C LEU A 39 2.36 -11.76 17.39
N GLY A 40 1.57 -10.78 17.86
CA GLY A 40 2.04 -9.40 18.05
C GLY A 40 2.51 -8.74 16.75
N LEU A 41 1.96 -9.14 15.60
CA LEU A 41 2.28 -8.54 14.31
C LEU A 41 1.81 -7.07 14.26
N PRO A 42 2.55 -6.18 13.57
CA PRO A 42 2.09 -4.81 13.35
C PRO A 42 0.73 -4.80 12.67
N ARG A 43 -0.13 -3.88 13.10
CA ARG A 43 -1.41 -3.63 12.45
C ARG A 43 -1.16 -2.96 11.10
N PHE A 44 -2.07 -3.14 10.14
CA PHE A 44 -1.90 -2.57 8.80
C PHE A 44 -1.84 -1.02 8.80
N ASP A 45 -2.56 -0.37 9.71
CA ASP A 45 -2.52 1.09 9.93
C ASP A 45 -1.24 1.57 10.62
N GLU A 46 -0.40 0.66 11.13
CA GLU A 46 0.93 0.94 11.69
C GLU A 46 2.05 0.78 10.65
N LEU A 47 1.72 0.37 9.41
CA LEU A 47 2.68 0.26 8.32
C LEU A 47 2.95 1.63 7.70
N ALA A 48 4.22 1.98 7.59
CA ALA A 48 4.69 3.17 6.88
C ALA A 48 5.66 2.74 5.77
N PHE A 49 5.40 3.20 4.56
CA PHE A 49 6.17 2.86 3.37
C PHE A 49 7.09 4.01 2.96
N THR A 50 8.30 3.64 2.57
CA THR A 50 9.25 4.47 1.81
C THR A 50 9.61 3.75 0.51
N GLY A 51 10.32 4.38 -0.41
CA GLY A 51 10.78 3.66 -1.60
C GLY A 51 11.76 4.41 -2.49
N HIS A 52 12.34 3.68 -3.44
CA HIS A 52 13.14 4.22 -4.54
C HIS A 52 12.81 3.52 -5.88
N ASP A 53 12.48 4.33 -6.90
CA ASP A 53 12.21 3.91 -8.28
C ASP A 53 13.12 4.70 -9.23
N VAL A 54 13.35 4.16 -10.43
CA VAL A 54 14.14 4.81 -11.49
C VAL A 54 13.29 5.68 -12.40
N ALA A 55 11.97 5.49 -12.37
CA ALA A 55 11.06 6.36 -13.09
C ALA A 55 10.89 7.67 -12.33
N ASP A 56 10.74 8.78 -13.05
CA ASP A 56 10.54 10.11 -12.47
C ASP A 56 9.05 10.49 -12.30
N THR A 57 8.14 9.73 -12.90
CA THR A 57 6.69 9.94 -12.81
C THR A 57 6.21 9.89 -11.35
N PRO A 58 5.52 10.92 -10.82
CA PRO A 58 4.96 10.89 -9.48
C PRO A 58 4.10 9.64 -9.21
N PHE A 59 4.11 9.17 -7.96
CA PHE A 59 3.39 7.96 -7.57
C PHE A 59 1.88 8.07 -7.78
N VAL A 60 1.27 9.22 -7.47
CA VAL A 60 -0.15 9.48 -7.67
C VAL A 60 -0.53 9.32 -9.14
N GLU A 61 0.22 9.94 -10.05
CA GLU A 61 0.00 9.83 -11.50
C GLU A 61 0.11 8.37 -11.98
N ARG A 62 1.04 7.59 -11.43
CA ARG A 62 1.18 6.14 -11.72
C ARG A 62 -0.01 5.31 -11.20
N ALA A 63 -0.54 5.65 -10.04
CA ALA A 63 -1.67 4.97 -9.44
C ALA A 63 -2.97 5.26 -10.21
N GLU A 64 -3.21 6.52 -10.55
CA GLU A 64 -4.38 6.96 -11.32
C GLU A 64 -4.45 6.32 -12.72
N ARG A 65 -3.33 6.29 -13.45
CA ARG A 65 -3.24 5.63 -14.76
C ARG A 65 -3.57 4.13 -14.72
N ARG A 66 -3.65 3.53 -13.53
CA ARG A 66 -3.96 2.11 -13.33
C ARG A 66 -5.31 1.83 -12.71
N ALA A 67 -6.05 2.87 -12.28
CA ALA A 67 -7.36 2.72 -11.68
C ALA A 67 -8.47 2.46 -12.74
N SER A 68 -8.40 1.35 -13.48
CA SER A 68 -9.54 0.79 -14.25
C SER A 68 -9.21 -0.62 -14.78
N PRO A 69 -10.17 -1.56 -14.87
CA PRO A 69 -11.05 -2.05 -13.81
C PRO A 69 -10.92 -3.60 -13.65
N ALA A 70 -10.72 -4.09 -12.42
CA ALA A 70 -11.14 -5.42 -11.93
C ALA A 70 -10.37 -5.86 -10.66
N ASN A 71 -9.12 -5.41 -10.49
CA ASN A 71 -8.19 -6.04 -9.53
C ASN A 71 -7.70 -5.13 -8.41
N LEU A 72 -8.18 -3.89 -8.34
CA LEU A 72 -7.89 -2.98 -7.24
C LEU A 72 -9.23 -2.62 -6.55
N PRO A 73 -9.31 -2.63 -5.21
CA PRO A 73 -10.37 -1.89 -4.52
C PRO A 73 -10.37 -0.44 -5.02
N GLU A 74 -11.51 0.27 -4.98
CA GLU A 74 -11.63 1.65 -5.46
C GLU A 74 -10.35 2.46 -5.18
N PRO A 75 -9.85 3.24 -6.16
CA PRO A 75 -8.59 3.95 -6.01
C PRO A 75 -8.58 4.64 -4.64
N PRO A 76 -7.59 4.37 -3.78
CA PRO A 76 -7.61 4.92 -2.44
C PRO A 76 -7.64 6.44 -2.58
N ARG A 77 -8.54 7.10 -1.84
CA ARG A 77 -8.54 8.57 -1.77
C ARG A 77 -7.10 9.03 -1.57
N GLU A 78 -6.67 10.05 -2.33
CA GLU A 78 -5.27 10.52 -2.35
C GLU A 78 -4.71 10.69 -0.93
N ASP A 79 -5.54 11.17 0.00
CA ASP A 79 -5.26 11.33 1.42
C ASP A 79 -4.76 10.04 2.12
N LEU A 80 -5.30 8.87 1.77
CA LEU A 80 -4.93 7.57 2.33
C LEU A 80 -3.60 7.05 1.77
N LEU A 81 -3.32 7.37 0.51
CA LEU A 81 -2.06 7.08 -0.16
C LEU A 81 -0.91 7.84 0.50
N PHE A 82 -1.10 9.15 0.72
CA PHE A 82 -0.15 10.02 1.40
C PHE A 82 0.01 9.69 2.90
N ALA A 83 -1.01 9.13 3.55
CA ALA A 83 -0.89 8.69 4.94
C ALA A 83 0.00 7.45 5.08
N ALA A 84 -0.07 6.52 4.12
CA ALA A 84 0.73 5.29 4.09
C ALA A 84 2.18 5.53 3.62
N VAL A 85 2.38 6.50 2.72
CA VAL A 85 3.69 6.90 2.20
C VAL A 85 4.22 8.07 3.01
N ARG A 86 5.16 7.82 3.92
CA ARG A 86 5.86 8.90 4.63
C ARG A 86 7.17 9.21 3.91
N PRO A 87 7.45 10.47 3.54
CA PRO A 87 8.74 10.80 2.95
C PRO A 87 9.84 10.34 3.91
N GLY A 88 10.79 9.59 3.35
CA GLY A 88 12.03 9.27 4.05
C GLY A 88 12.72 10.58 4.39
N ARG A 89 13.17 10.72 5.64
CA ARG A 89 14.22 11.69 5.93
C ARG A 89 15.51 11.24 5.26
#